data_AF-A0A7S0VE08-F1
#
_entry.id   AF-A0A7S0VE08-F1
#
_cell.length_a   1.000
_cell.length_b   1.000
_cell.length_c   1.000
_cell.angle_alpha   90.00
_cell.angle_beta   90.00
_cell.angle_gamma   90.00
#
_symmetry.space_group_name_H-M   'P 1'
#
loop_
_entity.id
_entity.type
_entity.pdbx_description
1 polymer ?
#
loop_
_entity_poly.entity_id
_entity_poly.type
_entity_poly.pdbx_seq_one_letter_code
_entity_poly.pdbx_strand_id
1 'polypeptide(L)'
;EERGGGDGGGGGGGGSGSSSNTGSKSSNSSNSSNSDNNSLRSKILELVAIRKRNGIHARSKVVVKKATADVYAAVIDDRVVLKMGPGDWSPGASGVKLAGGKIQPALACSGFQFAVWELPSQEG
;
A
#
# COMPACT_ATOMS: atom_id res chain seq x y z
N GLU A 1 45.80 31.39 -63.13
CA GLU A 1 46.93 31.74 -62.23
C GLU A 1 46.35 32.19 -60.89
N GLU A 2 46.81 31.61 -59.77
CA GLU A 2 47.73 32.23 -58.79
C GLU A 2 47.19 33.53 -58.19
N ARG A 3 47.21 33.83 -56.89
CA ARG A 3 47.62 33.26 -55.60
C ARG A 3 47.12 34.31 -54.59
N GLY A 4 46.95 33.98 -53.32
CA GLY A 4 46.97 35.03 -52.30
C GLY A 4 46.24 34.68 -51.02
N GLY A 5 46.97 34.12 -50.07
CA GLY A 5 46.53 34.00 -48.68
C GLY A 5 46.42 35.37 -48.02
N GLY A 6 45.50 35.46 -47.06
CA GLY A 6 45.36 36.57 -46.12
C GLY A 6 45.33 36.00 -44.70
N ASP A 7 46.39 36.30 -43.96
CA ASP A 7 46.55 36.08 -42.53
C ASP A 7 45.71 37.13 -41.76
N GLY A 8 45.17 36.77 -40.59
CA GLY A 8 44.34 37.68 -39.80
C GLY A 8 43.78 37.05 -38.53
N GLY A 9 44.47 37.27 -37.41
CA GLY A 9 44.13 36.75 -36.09
C GLY A 9 43.10 37.57 -35.28
N GLY A 10 42.91 37.10 -34.04
CA GLY A 10 42.09 37.70 -32.98
C GLY A 10 40.82 36.87 -32.73
N GLY A 11 40.42 36.49 -31.52
CA GLY A 11 40.91 36.71 -30.16
C GLY A 11 39.76 36.35 -29.19
N GLY A 12 40.10 35.94 -27.98
CA GLY A 12 39.29 36.21 -26.78
C GLY A 12 38.20 35.21 -26.33
N GLY A 13 38.24 34.89 -25.03
CA GLY A 13 37.11 34.45 -24.18
C GLY A 13 36.85 32.95 -24.23
N GLY A 14 36.99 32.16 -23.17
CA GLY A 14 36.51 32.40 -21.81
C GLY A 14 35.32 31.47 -21.58
N GLY A 15 35.45 30.48 -20.69
CA GLY A 15 34.34 29.56 -20.40
C GLY A 15 34.76 28.28 -19.70
N SER A 16 34.86 28.35 -18.39
CA SER A 16 34.88 27.23 -17.44
C SER A 16 33.66 26.33 -17.61
N GLY A 17 33.87 25.01 -17.62
CA GLY A 17 32.77 24.03 -17.59
C GLY A 17 33.28 22.62 -17.29
N SER A 18 33.47 22.31 -16.01
CA SER A 18 33.78 20.99 -15.50
C SER A 18 32.57 20.07 -15.64
N SER A 19 32.61 19.07 -16.52
CA SER A 19 31.60 17.99 -16.54
C SER A 19 32.26 16.65 -16.18
N SER A 20 32.13 16.29 -14.90
CA SER A 20 32.43 14.96 -14.38
C SER A 20 31.46 13.93 -14.97
N ASN A 21 31.99 12.96 -15.71
CA ASN A 21 31.24 11.80 -16.18
C ASN A 21 31.09 10.80 -15.01
N THR A 22 30.07 10.99 -14.17
CA THR A 22 29.69 10.00 -13.15
C THR A 22 28.75 8.99 -13.78
N GLY A 23 29.18 7.74 -13.82
CA GLY A 23 28.51 6.66 -14.54
C GLY A 23 27.08 6.37 -14.10
N SER A 24 26.33 5.77 -15.02
CA SER A 24 25.13 5.00 -14.72
C SER A 24 25.17 3.76 -15.61
N LYS A 25 25.66 2.65 -15.04
CA LYS A 25 25.43 1.31 -15.61
C LYS A 25 23.94 1.04 -15.50
N SER A 26 23.21 1.16 -16.61
CA SER A 26 21.82 0.72 -16.71
C SER A 26 21.79 -0.81 -16.69
N SER A 27 21.79 -1.40 -15.50
CA SER A 27 21.44 -2.81 -15.34
C SER A 27 19.94 -2.96 -15.58
N ASN A 28 19.57 -3.30 -16.81
CA ASN A 28 18.24 -3.81 -17.14
C ASN A 28 18.07 -5.18 -16.46
N SER A 29 17.72 -5.19 -15.18
CA SER A 29 17.22 -6.39 -14.51
C SER A 29 15.70 -6.39 -14.65
N SER A 30 15.23 -6.72 -15.85
CA SER A 30 13.87 -7.21 -16.03
C SER A 30 13.80 -8.62 -15.44
N ASN A 31 13.86 -8.71 -14.11
CA ASN A 31 13.40 -9.91 -13.41
C ASN A 31 11.88 -9.89 -13.49
N SER A 32 11.36 -10.58 -14.50
CA SER A 32 9.96 -11.00 -14.56
C SER A 32 9.65 -11.67 -13.22
N SER A 33 8.93 -10.95 -12.37
CA SER A 33 8.64 -11.35 -11.00
C SER A 33 7.74 -12.58 -11.05
N ASN A 34 8.33 -13.73 -10.79
CA ASN A 34 7.67 -15.01 -10.59
C ASN A 34 6.78 -14.92 -9.33
N SER A 35 5.62 -14.23 -9.40
CA SER A 35 4.87 -13.73 -8.23
C SER A 35 3.54 -14.45 -7.94
N ASP A 36 3.20 -15.55 -8.63
CA ASP A 36 1.83 -16.07 -8.52
C ASP A 36 1.69 -17.37 -7.73
N ASN A 37 2.77 -17.95 -7.21
CA ASN A 37 2.70 -19.25 -6.53
C ASN A 37 2.39 -19.19 -5.03
N ASN A 38 2.00 -18.05 -4.45
CA ASN A 38 1.58 -18.04 -3.05
C ASN A 38 0.69 -16.89 -2.55
N SER A 39 -0.01 -16.16 -3.44
CA SER A 39 -0.80 -14.97 -3.05
C SER A 39 -1.86 -15.29 -1.98
N LEU A 40 -2.58 -16.41 -2.11
CA LEU A 40 -3.59 -16.84 -1.14
C LEU A 40 -2.99 -17.30 0.18
N ARG A 41 -1.90 -18.07 0.17
CA ARG A 41 -1.25 -18.52 1.42
C ARG A 41 -0.75 -17.33 2.22
N SER A 42 -0.11 -16.35 1.58
CA SER A 42 0.33 -15.13 2.26
C SER A 42 -0.84 -14.40 2.90
N LYS A 43 -1.99 -14.30 2.22
CA LYS A 43 -3.22 -13.70 2.77
C LYS A 43 -3.79 -14.50 3.93
N ILE A 44 -3.81 -15.83 3.84
CA ILE A 44 -4.25 -16.69 4.94
C ILE A 44 -3.33 -16.51 6.16
N LEU A 45 -2.00 -16.47 5.97
CA LEU A 45 -1.05 -16.25 7.04
C LEU A 45 -1.22 -14.86 7.69
N GLU A 46 -1.48 -13.82 6.89
CA GLU A 46 -1.77 -12.46 7.33
C GLU A 46 -3.04 -12.41 8.20
N LEU A 47 -4.13 -13.05 7.76
CA LEU A 47 -5.38 -13.16 8.52
C LEU A 47 -5.21 -13.97 9.83
N VAL A 48 -4.43 -15.06 9.79
CA VAL A 48 -4.10 -15.82 11.00
C VAL A 48 -3.29 -14.98 11.98
N ALA A 49 -2.34 -14.17 11.50
CA ALA A 49 -1.58 -13.25 12.35
C ALA A 49 -2.48 -12.17 12.97
N ILE A 50 -3.43 -11.60 12.21
CA ILE A 50 -4.44 -10.66 12.71
C ILE A 50 -5.25 -11.31 13.83
N ARG A 51 -5.79 -12.52 13.60
CA ARG A 51 -6.57 -13.24 14.60
C ARG A 51 -5.79 -13.44 15.90
N LYS A 52 -4.53 -13.89 15.80
CA LYS A 52 -3.67 -14.17 16.96
C LYS A 52 -3.34 -12.92 17.76
N ARG A 53 -2.86 -11.85 17.11
CA ARG A 53 -2.45 -10.63 17.84
C ARG A 53 -3.61 -9.88 18.49
N ASN A 54 -4.82 -10.01 17.93
CA ASN A 54 -6.04 -9.46 18.53
C ASN A 54 -6.68 -10.40 19.57
N GLY A 55 -6.11 -11.59 19.82
CA GLY A 55 -6.65 -12.55 20.79
C GLY A 55 -8.01 -13.13 20.42
N ILE A 56 -8.38 -13.12 19.13
CA ILE A 56 -9.68 -13.64 18.67
C ILE A 56 -9.72 -15.16 18.81
N HIS A 57 -10.74 -15.65 19.48
CA HIS A 57 -10.96 -17.05 19.80
C HIS A 57 -12.40 -17.50 19.46
N ALA A 58 -12.75 -18.76 19.73
CA ALA A 58 -14.05 -19.31 19.37
C ALA A 58 -15.24 -18.65 20.10
N ARG A 59 -15.02 -18.04 21.27
CA ARG A 59 -16.04 -17.35 22.07
C ARG A 59 -16.08 -15.83 21.84
N SER A 60 -15.34 -15.34 20.85
CA SER A 60 -15.26 -13.90 20.58
C SER A 60 -16.63 -13.38 20.15
N LYS A 61 -17.02 -12.23 20.69
CA LYS A 61 -18.27 -11.56 20.36
C LYS A 61 -18.21 -11.08 18.91
N VAL A 62 -19.25 -11.38 18.15
CA VAL A 62 -19.40 -10.88 16.77
C VAL A 62 -20.63 -9.97 16.73
N VAL A 63 -20.43 -8.72 16.32
CA VAL A 63 -21.50 -7.72 16.14
C VAL A 63 -21.63 -7.42 14.65
N VAL A 64 -22.68 -7.95 14.03
CA VAL A 64 -23.00 -7.66 12.63
C VAL A 64 -23.40 -6.20 12.49
N LYS A 65 -22.81 -5.51 11.51
CA LYS A 65 -23.08 -4.10 11.19
C LYS A 65 -23.84 -3.94 9.87
N LYS A 66 -23.62 -4.83 8.90
CA LYS A 66 -24.39 -4.91 7.65
C LYS A 66 -24.43 -6.36 7.16
N ALA A 67 -25.59 -6.80 6.73
CA ALA A 67 -25.80 -8.10 6.09
C ALA A 67 -26.78 -7.93 4.93
N THR A 68 -26.24 -7.63 3.76
CA THR A 68 -26.96 -7.52 2.48
C THR A 68 -26.40 -8.56 1.50
N ALA A 69 -27.03 -8.70 0.32
CA ALA A 69 -26.61 -9.68 -0.68
C ALA A 69 -25.15 -9.49 -1.15
N ASP A 70 -24.66 -8.27 -1.14
CA ASP A 70 -23.36 -7.83 -1.67
C ASP A 70 -22.34 -7.50 -0.57
N VAL A 71 -22.77 -7.37 0.69
CA VAL A 71 -21.91 -7.00 1.82
C VAL A 71 -22.28 -7.75 3.08
N TYR A 72 -21.29 -8.40 3.67
CA TYR A 72 -21.31 -8.81 5.07
C TYR A 72 -20.22 -8.05 5.83
N ALA A 73 -20.60 -7.28 6.85
CA ALA A 73 -19.68 -6.51 7.67
C ALA A 73 -19.95 -6.72 9.15
N ALA A 74 -18.89 -6.94 9.94
CA ALA A 74 -18.99 -7.22 11.36
C ALA A 74 -17.80 -6.66 12.14
N VAL A 75 -18.02 -6.43 13.43
CA VAL A 75 -16.98 -6.13 14.42
C VAL A 75 -16.81 -7.33 15.34
N ILE A 76 -15.57 -7.76 15.57
CA ILE A 76 -15.21 -8.90 16.41
C ILE A 76 -14.45 -8.39 17.64
N ASP A 77 -14.94 -8.74 18.83
CA ASP A 77 -14.38 -8.37 20.14
C ASP A 77 -14.06 -6.89 20.31
N ASP A 78 -14.73 -6.01 19.56
CA ASP A 78 -14.43 -4.58 19.55
C ASP A 78 -12.95 -4.28 19.21
N ARG A 79 -12.29 -5.21 18.48
CA ARG A 79 -10.87 -5.16 18.08
C ARG A 79 -10.66 -5.21 16.58
N VAL A 80 -11.48 -5.99 15.87
CA VAL A 80 -11.33 -6.18 14.42
C VAL A 80 -12.63 -5.87 13.71
N VAL A 81 -12.55 -5.15 12.60
CA VAL A 81 -13.64 -4.93 11.66
C VAL A 81 -13.36 -5.73 10.41
N LEU A 82 -14.36 -6.43 9.87
CA LEU A 82 -14.23 -7.12 8.59
C LEU A 82 -15.38 -6.77 7.66
N LYS A 83 -15.09 -6.81 6.36
CA LYS A 83 -16.03 -6.71 5.26
C LYS A 83 -15.78 -7.84 4.28
N MET A 84 -16.84 -8.48 3.81
CA MET A 84 -16.84 -9.46 2.72
C MET A 84 -17.89 -9.11 1.67
N GLY A 85 -17.67 -9.55 0.44
CA GLY A 85 -18.56 -9.36 -0.70
C GLY A 85 -18.11 -8.24 -1.64
N PRO A 86 -18.72 -8.11 -2.83
CA PRO A 86 -18.36 -7.11 -3.83
C PRO A 86 -18.84 -5.69 -3.51
N GLY A 87 -19.91 -5.52 -2.72
CA GLY A 87 -20.53 -4.22 -2.49
C GLY A 87 -19.67 -3.26 -1.67
N ASP A 88 -19.89 -1.96 -1.81
CA ASP A 88 -19.08 -0.96 -1.11
C ASP A 88 -19.46 -0.82 0.36
N TRP A 89 -18.46 -0.95 1.24
CA TRP A 89 -18.62 -0.68 2.66
C TRP A 89 -17.25 -0.47 3.32
N SER A 90 -17.17 0.53 4.21
CA SER A 90 -16.05 0.73 5.10
C SER A 90 -16.55 1.29 6.44
N PRO A 91 -15.82 1.06 7.55
CA PRO A 91 -16.24 1.56 8.85
C PRO A 91 -16.30 3.10 8.93
N GLY A 92 -15.47 3.81 8.16
CA GLY A 92 -15.47 5.28 8.11
C GLY A 92 -16.64 5.88 7.33
N ALA A 93 -17.02 5.28 6.20
CA ALA A 93 -18.10 5.78 5.35
C ALA A 93 -19.50 5.38 5.85
N SER A 94 -19.60 4.30 6.63
CA SER A 94 -20.89 3.73 7.06
C SER A 94 -21.51 4.41 8.28
N GLY A 95 -20.83 5.37 8.92
CA GLY A 95 -21.31 6.03 10.14
C GLY A 95 -21.45 5.08 11.34
N VAL A 96 -20.86 3.89 11.26
CA VAL A 96 -20.95 2.88 12.31
C VAL A 96 -20.19 3.34 13.54
N LYS A 97 -20.90 3.44 14.67
CA LYS A 97 -20.25 3.59 15.97
C LYS A 97 -19.52 2.30 16.33
N LEU A 98 -18.20 2.40 16.34
CA LEU A 98 -17.29 1.40 16.88
C LEU A 98 -17.17 1.65 18.40
N ALA A 99 -16.95 0.60 19.18
CA ALA A 99 -16.72 0.78 20.62
C ALA A 99 -15.50 1.69 20.84
N GLY A 100 -15.60 2.63 21.78
CA GLY A 100 -14.55 3.64 22.03
C GLY A 100 -14.77 5.02 21.39
N GLY A 101 -15.85 5.23 20.64
CA GLY A 101 -16.20 6.56 20.11
C GLY A 101 -15.57 6.87 18.75
N LYS A 102 -14.89 8.04 18.61
CA LYS A 102 -14.22 8.46 17.37
C LYS A 102 -12.90 7.70 17.20
N ILE A 103 -12.99 6.44 16.84
CA ILE A 103 -11.82 5.62 16.61
C ILE A 103 -11.73 5.31 15.11
N GLN A 104 -10.57 5.66 14.54
CA GLN A 104 -10.26 5.44 13.13
C GLN A 104 -9.62 4.06 13.00
N PRO A 105 -10.31 3.06 12.42
CA PRO A 105 -9.75 1.74 12.22
C PRO A 105 -8.67 1.75 11.14
N ALA A 106 -7.54 1.09 11.40
CA ALA A 106 -6.44 0.98 10.46
C ALA A 106 -6.62 -0.23 9.54
N LEU A 107 -6.45 -0.05 8.23
CA LEU A 107 -6.52 -1.17 7.28
C LEU A 107 -5.38 -2.15 7.56
N ALA A 108 -5.73 -3.38 7.94
CA ALA A 108 -4.75 -4.41 8.31
C ALA A 108 -4.48 -5.39 7.17
N CYS A 109 -5.51 -5.76 6.40
CA CYS A 109 -5.39 -6.65 5.26
C CYS A 109 -6.55 -6.41 4.29
N SER A 110 -6.31 -6.55 2.99
CA SER A 110 -7.36 -6.59 1.97
C SER A 110 -7.01 -7.54 0.83
N GLY A 111 -8.02 -7.90 0.06
CA GLY A 111 -7.90 -8.72 -1.14
C GLY A 111 -9.21 -8.76 -1.93
N PHE A 112 -9.37 -9.77 -2.78
CA PHE A 112 -10.55 -9.89 -3.62
C PHE A 112 -11.82 -10.02 -2.77
N GLN A 113 -12.68 -8.99 -2.85
CA GLN A 113 -13.97 -8.93 -2.16
C GLN A 113 -13.90 -9.02 -0.63
N PHE A 114 -12.77 -8.66 -0.01
CA PHE A 114 -12.69 -8.53 1.44
C PHE A 114 -11.74 -7.43 1.90
N ALA A 115 -12.00 -6.90 3.09
CA ALA A 115 -11.11 -6.01 3.80
C ALA A 115 -11.25 -6.22 5.32
N VAL A 116 -10.15 -6.09 6.03
CA VAL A 116 -10.06 -6.25 7.47
C VAL A 116 -9.32 -5.05 8.05
N TRP A 117 -9.89 -4.45 9.08
CA TRP A 117 -9.30 -3.36 9.82
C TRP A 117 -9.11 -3.74 11.29
N GLU A 118 -8.10 -3.14 11.91
CA GLU A 118 -7.87 -3.23 13.35
C GLU A 118 -8.30 -1.93 14.02
N LEU A 119 -8.94 -2.08 15.17
CA LEU A 119 -9.25 -1.00 16.08
C LEU A 119 -8.08 -0.84 17.04
N PRO A 120 -7.62 0.39 17.34
CA PRO A 120 -6.64 0.61 18.38
C PRO A 120 -7.13 0.04 19.70
N SER A 121 -6.20 -0.60 20.41
CA SER A 121 -6.43 -1.08 21.77
C SER A 121 -7.06 0.02 22.60
N GLN A 122 -8.21 -0.26 23.21
CA GLN A 122 -8.72 0.58 24.27
C GLN A 122 -7.76 0.41 25.44
N GLU A 123 -6.85 1.36 25.66
CA GLU A 123 -6.16 1.43 26.95
C GLU A 123 -7.25 1.59 28.01
N GLY A 124 -7.30 0.62 28.92
CA GLY A 124 -8.15 0.61 30.11
C GLY A 124 -7.28 0.56 31.33
#